data_AF-A0A6A2Z3N6-F1
#
_entry.id   AF-A0A6A2Z3N6-F1
#
_cell.length_a   1.000
_cell.length_b   1.000
_cell.length_c   1.000
_cell.angle_alpha   90.00
_cell.angle_beta   90.00
_cell.angle_gamma   90.00
#
_symmetry.space_group_name_H-M   'P 1'
#
loop_
_entity.id
_entity.type
_entity.pdbx_description
1 polymer ?
#
loop_
_entity_poly.entity_id
_entity_poly.type
_entity_poly.pdbx_seq_one_letter_code
_entity_poly.pdbx_strand_id
1 'polypeptide(L)'
;MMAASFVALVESTGTYIAVARYASATPLPPSILSRGIGWQGVGILFSGLFGTGNGSSISVENAGLLALTRVGSRRVVLISAGFMIFSPSLGNSELFLLRFHLQYLQLYNVFSLHTSFCNLNSFKAKFILGFSVFMGLSIPQYFNEYTAVNGFGPVHTRARWFNDMINMTFSSEAFVAGVLAMFLDCTLPGKDNAIRKDRGMHFWDKYRSFKSDARSEEFYSLAFDLNKFFPSV
;
A
#
# COMPACT_ATOMS: atom_id res chain seq x y z
N MET A 1 -14.57 -2.05 11.81
CA MET A 1 -13.92 -2.80 10.71
C MET A 1 -14.05 -2.14 9.34
N MET A 2 -15.19 -1.54 8.95
CA MET A 2 -15.33 -0.92 7.62
C MET A 2 -14.30 0.21 7.35
N ALA A 3 -14.01 1.05 8.34
CA ALA A 3 -12.99 2.09 8.23
C ALA A 3 -11.58 1.51 8.00
N ALA A 4 -11.24 0.45 8.74
CA ALA A 4 -9.99 -0.28 8.61
C ALA A 4 -9.80 -0.85 7.20
N SER A 5 -10.85 -1.50 6.67
CA SER A 5 -10.82 -2.05 5.31
C SER A 5 -10.69 -0.94 4.27
N PHE A 6 -11.32 0.22 4.45
CA PHE A 6 -11.17 1.34 3.54
C PHE A 6 -9.74 1.88 3.52
N VAL A 7 -9.15 2.09 4.70
CA VAL A 7 -7.74 2.51 4.82
C VAL A 7 -6.81 1.48 4.16
N ALA A 8 -7.01 0.19 4.44
CA ALA A 8 -6.25 -0.89 3.85
C ALA A 8 -6.39 -0.93 2.32
N LEU A 9 -7.56 -0.65 1.75
CA LEU A 9 -7.77 -0.57 0.31
C LEU A 9 -6.99 0.58 -0.33
N VAL A 10 -6.97 1.76 0.31
CA VAL A 10 -6.21 2.93 -0.18
C VAL A 10 -4.72 2.62 -0.17
N GLU A 11 -4.21 2.06 0.94
CA GLU A 11 -2.81 1.65 1.07
C GLU A 11 -2.43 0.54 0.09
N SER A 12 -3.30 -0.45 -0.09
CA SER A 12 -3.12 -1.57 -1.03
C SER A 12 -3.06 -1.09 -2.48
N THR A 13 -3.85 -0.08 -2.83
CA THR A 13 -3.82 0.52 -4.17
C THR A 13 -2.47 1.20 -4.45
N GLY A 14 -1.95 1.96 -3.49
CA GLY A 14 -0.64 2.61 -3.59
C GLY A 14 0.50 1.60 -3.71
N THR A 15 0.46 0.54 -2.89
CA THR A 15 1.46 -0.52 -2.93
C THR A 15 1.42 -1.34 -4.22
N TYR A 16 0.26 -1.65 -4.80
CA TYR A 16 0.19 -2.30 -6.12
C TYR A 16 0.91 -1.50 -7.21
N ILE A 17 0.70 -0.17 -7.23
CA ILE A 17 1.34 0.73 -8.18
C ILE A 17 2.87 0.73 -7.95
N ALA A 18 3.32 0.78 -6.70
CA ALA A 18 4.74 0.76 -6.35
C ALA A 18 5.41 -0.58 -6.73
N VAL A 19 4.80 -1.71 -6.36
CA VAL A 19 5.29 -3.07 -6.65
C VAL A 19 5.47 -3.29 -8.14
N ALA A 20 4.50 -2.86 -8.96
CA ALA A 20 4.61 -3.02 -10.40
C ALA A 20 5.78 -2.26 -11.00
N ARG A 21 6.10 -1.09 -10.45
CA ARG A 21 7.29 -0.34 -10.86
C ARG A 21 8.57 -1.01 -10.44
N TYR A 22 8.66 -1.48 -9.20
CA TYR A 22 9.85 -2.19 -8.72
C TYR A 22 10.08 -3.52 -9.44
N ALA A 23 9.01 -4.21 -9.81
CA ALA A 23 9.06 -5.39 -10.67
C ALA A 23 9.40 -5.07 -12.14
N SER A 24 9.52 -3.79 -12.52
CA SER A 24 9.65 -3.34 -13.91
C SER A 24 8.55 -3.88 -14.83
N ALA A 25 7.35 -4.06 -14.27
CA ALA A 25 6.18 -4.56 -14.96
C ALA A 25 5.65 -3.54 -15.99
N THR A 26 4.90 -4.05 -16.95
CA THR A 26 4.04 -3.20 -17.80
C THR A 26 3.05 -2.42 -16.92
N PRO A 27 2.58 -1.24 -17.36
CA PRO A 27 1.62 -0.44 -16.60
C PRO A 27 0.41 -1.26 -16.12
N LEU A 28 -0.03 -1.04 -14.87
CA LEU A 28 -1.25 -1.65 -14.35
C LEU A 28 -2.48 -0.99 -14.99
N PRO A 29 -3.29 -1.72 -15.75
CA PRO A 29 -4.62 -1.27 -16.10
C PRO A 29 -5.55 -1.34 -14.88
N PRO A 30 -6.66 -0.58 -14.88
CA PRO A 30 -7.66 -0.61 -13.82
C PRO A 30 -8.27 -2.01 -13.59
N SER A 31 -8.44 -2.82 -14.65
CA SER A 31 -9.00 -4.18 -14.57
C SER A 31 -8.15 -5.10 -13.68
N ILE A 32 -6.83 -5.03 -13.81
CA ILE A 32 -5.89 -5.86 -13.06
C ILE A 32 -5.76 -5.39 -11.61
N LEU A 33 -5.80 -4.07 -11.39
CA LEU A 33 -5.86 -3.51 -10.05
C LEU A 33 -7.13 -3.96 -9.31
N SER A 34 -8.29 -3.85 -9.98
CA SER A 34 -9.57 -4.31 -9.42
C SER A 34 -9.56 -5.81 -9.13
N ARG A 35 -8.91 -6.62 -9.98
CA ARG A 35 -8.76 -8.07 -9.76
C ARG A 35 -7.89 -8.37 -8.54
N GLY A 36 -6.78 -7.67 -8.37
CA GLY A 36 -5.91 -7.79 -7.19
C GLY A 36 -6.65 -7.46 -5.89
N ILE A 37 -7.35 -6.32 -5.88
CA ILE A 37 -8.19 -5.88 -4.77
C ILE A 37 -9.32 -6.89 -4.48
N GLY A 38 -9.93 -7.45 -5.52
CA GLY A 38 -10.95 -8.50 -5.38
C GLY A 38 -10.41 -9.73 -4.65
N TRP A 39 -9.20 -10.19 -4.99
CA TRP A 39 -8.56 -11.33 -4.33
C TRP A 39 -8.13 -11.03 -2.90
N GLN A 40 -7.72 -9.78 -2.62
CA GLN A 40 -7.49 -9.32 -1.25
C GLN A 40 -8.79 -9.41 -0.42
N GLY A 41 -9.93 -8.99 -0.96
CA GLY A 41 -11.23 -9.12 -0.31
C GLY A 41 -11.59 -10.57 0.03
N VAL A 42 -11.31 -11.52 -0.88
CA VAL A 42 -11.47 -12.96 -0.63
C VAL A 42 -10.56 -13.42 0.52
N GLY A 43 -9.31 -12.95 0.55
CA GLY A 43 -8.41 -13.19 1.67
C GLY A 43 -8.97 -12.69 3.00
N ILE A 44 -9.56 -11.49 3.03
CA ILE A 44 -10.13 -10.91 4.25
C ILE A 44 -11.34 -11.72 4.73
N LEU A 45 -12.14 -12.26 3.80
CA LEU A 45 -13.24 -13.16 4.14
C LEU A 45 -12.72 -14.45 4.79
N PHE A 46 -11.68 -15.07 4.24
CA PHE A 46 -11.05 -16.23 4.86
C PHE A 46 -10.43 -15.91 6.22
N SER A 47 -9.77 -14.76 6.36
CA SER A 47 -9.28 -14.25 7.65
C SER A 47 -10.40 -14.15 8.68
N GLY A 48 -11.56 -13.63 8.29
CA GLY A 48 -12.74 -13.56 9.14
C GLY A 48 -13.31 -14.93 9.52
N LEU A 49 -13.38 -15.86 8.56
CA LEU A 49 -13.90 -17.22 8.77
C LEU A 49 -13.02 -18.06 9.71
N PHE A 50 -11.70 -17.97 9.54
CA PHE A 50 -10.73 -18.67 10.39
C PHE A 50 -10.41 -17.92 11.69
N GLY A 51 -11.04 -16.77 11.94
CA GLY A 51 -10.92 -16.02 13.19
C GLY A 51 -9.56 -15.34 13.38
N THR A 52 -8.78 -15.12 12.31
CA THR A 52 -7.57 -14.31 12.41
C THR A 52 -8.03 -12.87 12.64
N GLY A 53 -7.96 -12.38 13.88
CA GLY A 53 -8.47 -11.07 14.30
C GLY A 53 -7.91 -9.84 13.55
N ASN A 54 -6.94 -10.05 12.66
CA ASN A 54 -6.40 -9.06 11.73
C ASN A 54 -6.82 -9.39 10.28
N GLY A 55 -7.29 -8.39 9.54
CA GLY A 55 -7.62 -8.54 8.13
C GLY A 55 -6.35 -8.70 7.27
N SER A 56 -6.44 -9.47 6.19
CA SER A 56 -5.34 -9.60 5.23
C SER A 56 -5.22 -8.35 4.35
N SER A 57 -4.01 -7.79 4.32
CA SER A 57 -3.66 -6.65 3.48
C SER A 57 -2.35 -6.92 2.74
N ILE A 58 -2.03 -6.08 1.77
CA ILE A 58 -0.73 -6.12 1.09
C ILE A 58 0.35 -5.66 2.07
N SER A 59 1.45 -6.42 2.13
CA SER A 59 2.62 -6.03 2.91
C SER A 59 3.45 -4.99 2.14
N VAL A 60 3.51 -3.77 2.67
CA VAL A 60 4.42 -2.70 2.20
C VAL A 60 5.88 -3.13 2.34
N GLU A 61 6.19 -3.92 3.37
CA GLU A 61 7.54 -4.43 3.64
C GLU A 61 8.02 -5.35 2.52
N ASN A 62 7.13 -6.25 2.04
CA ASN A 62 7.43 -7.12 0.92
C ASN A 62 7.62 -6.33 -0.39
N ALA A 63 6.87 -5.23 -0.57
CA ALA A 63 7.08 -4.32 -1.69
C ALA A 63 8.45 -3.63 -1.62
N GLY A 64 8.88 -3.23 -0.42
CA GLY A 64 10.23 -2.69 -0.18
C GLY A 64 11.34 -3.73 -0.40
N LEU A 65 11.13 -4.96 0.04
CA LEU A 65 12.06 -6.07 -0.19
C LEU A 65 12.22 -6.38 -1.68
N LEU A 66 11.13 -6.33 -2.45
CA LEU A 66 11.17 -6.45 -3.90
C LEU A 66 12.02 -5.34 -4.54
N ALA A 67 11.88 -4.09 -4.07
CA ALA A 67 12.66 -2.96 -4.58
C ALA A 67 14.18 -3.14 -4.34
N LEU A 68 14.55 -3.73 -3.20
CA LEU A 68 15.95 -3.99 -2.83
C LEU A 68 16.54 -5.17 -3.58
N THR A 69 15.84 -6.30 -3.58
CA THR A 69 16.32 -7.54 -4.17
C THR A 69 16.24 -7.54 -5.69
N ARG A 70 15.37 -6.70 -6.27
CA ARG A 70 15.04 -6.65 -7.70
C ARG A 70 14.56 -8.00 -8.26
N VAL A 71 14.01 -8.88 -7.40
CA VAL A 71 13.50 -10.20 -7.81
C VAL A 71 11.97 -10.18 -7.89
N GLY A 72 11.43 -9.78 -9.04
CA GLY A 72 9.99 -9.75 -9.35
C GLY A 72 9.39 -11.10 -9.77
N SER A 73 9.85 -12.22 -9.21
CA SER A 73 9.44 -13.56 -9.65
C SER A 73 8.28 -14.13 -8.84
N ARG A 74 7.23 -14.59 -9.53
CA ARG A 74 6.05 -15.24 -8.91
C ARG A 74 6.40 -16.50 -8.13
N ARG A 75 7.45 -17.22 -8.55
CA ARG A 75 7.89 -18.46 -7.89
C ARG A 75 8.35 -18.21 -6.46
N VAL A 76 9.01 -17.07 -6.22
CA VAL A 76 9.50 -16.68 -4.88
C VAL A 76 8.31 -16.50 -3.93
N VAL A 77 7.25 -15.82 -4.39
CA VAL A 77 6.03 -15.60 -3.61
C VAL A 77 5.30 -16.92 -3.33
N LEU A 78 5.21 -17.81 -4.32
CA LEU A 78 4.58 -19.13 -4.15
C LEU A 78 5.33 -20.03 -3.16
N ILE A 79 6.67 -20.06 -3.24
CA ILE A 79 7.51 -20.82 -2.31
C ILE A 79 7.37 -20.24 -0.89
N SER A 80 7.39 -18.92 -0.74
CA SER A 80 7.18 -18.24 0.55
C SER A 80 5.80 -18.55 1.15
N ALA A 81 4.73 -18.53 0.34
CA ALA A 81 3.39 -18.90 0.78
C ALA A 81 3.33 -20.36 1.25
N GLY A 82 4.02 -21.28 0.56
CA GLY A 82 4.18 -22.66 1.00
C GLY A 82 4.81 -22.73 2.40
N PHE A 83 5.94 -22.06 2.61
CA PHE A 83 6.57 -22.01 3.94
C PHE A 83 5.66 -21.42 5.03
N MET A 84 4.87 -20.39 4.72
CA MET A 84 3.94 -19.79 5.69
C MET A 84 2.78 -20.72 6.08
N ILE A 85 2.36 -21.63 5.19
CA ILE A 85 1.30 -22.63 5.49
C ILE A 85 1.85 -23.78 6.34
N PHE A 86 3.12 -24.16 6.16
CA PHE A 86 3.74 -25.25 6.91
C PHE A 86 4.29 -24.82 8.29
N SER A 87 4.70 -23.56 8.43
CA SER A 87 5.27 -23.00 9.67
C SER A 87 4.42 -23.16 10.94
N PRO A 88 3.07 -23.02 10.91
CA PRO A 88 2.22 -23.10 12.11
C PRO A 88 2.22 -24.47 12.81
N SER A 89 2.69 -25.53 12.13
CA SER A 89 2.75 -26.89 12.68
C SER A 89 3.95 -27.14 13.59
N LEU A 90 4.96 -26.25 13.59
CA LEU A 90 6.16 -26.35 14.43
C LEU A 90 6.02 -25.42 15.64
N GLY A 91 5.18 -25.84 16.59
CA GLY A 91 4.67 -25.02 17.70
C GLY A 91 5.67 -24.48 18.74
N ASN A 92 6.96 -24.30 18.44
CA ASN A 92 7.93 -23.71 19.38
C ASN A 92 9.06 -22.85 18.75
N SER A 93 9.13 -22.70 17.42
CA SER A 93 10.21 -21.93 16.74
C SER A 93 9.77 -20.57 16.17
N GLU A 94 8.47 -20.24 16.21
CA GLU A 94 7.93 -19.03 15.60
C GLU A 94 8.42 -17.72 16.25
N LEU A 95 8.69 -17.75 17.57
CA LEU A 95 9.21 -16.59 18.29
C LEU A 95 10.64 -16.21 17.88
N PHE A 96 11.41 -17.13 17.31
CA PHE A 96 12.81 -16.89 16.90
C PHE A 96 12.90 -16.23 15.51
N LEU A 97 12.03 -16.64 14.56
CA LEU A 97 11.96 -16.02 13.23
C LEU A 97 11.31 -14.63 13.27
N LEU A 98 10.33 -14.40 14.15
CA LEU A 98 9.70 -13.09 14.33
C LEU A 98 10.69 -12.02 14.83
N ARG A 99 11.67 -12.42 15.66
CA ARG A 99 12.71 -11.51 16.19
C ARG A 99 13.76 -11.11 15.14
N PHE A 100 14.03 -11.96 14.15
CA PHE A 100 14.87 -11.57 13.01
C PHE A 100 14.15 -10.60 12.06
N HIS A 101 12.83 -10.76 11.89
CA HIS A 101 12.02 -9.90 11.01
C HIS A 101 11.89 -8.46 11.54
N LEU A 102 11.74 -8.30 12.87
CA LEU A 102 11.53 -6.97 13.48
C LEU A 102 12.82 -6.13 13.60
N GLN A 103 14.00 -6.74 13.66
CA GLN A 103 15.24 -6.00 13.95
C GLN A 103 15.92 -5.39 12.70
N TYR A 104 15.69 -5.91 11.49
CA TYR A 104 16.48 -5.53 10.30
C TYR A 104 15.77 -4.64 9.27
N LEU A 105 14.43 -4.55 9.25
CA LEU A 105 13.71 -3.87 8.17
C LEU A 105 12.94 -2.59 8.56
N GLN A 106 12.93 -2.20 9.85
CA GLN A 106 12.13 -1.05 10.27
C GLN A 106 12.82 0.32 10.14
N LEU A 107 14.12 0.39 9.79
CA LEU A 107 14.84 1.67 9.80
C LEU A 107 15.47 2.10 8.46
N TYR A 108 15.37 1.34 7.36
CA TYR A 108 16.10 1.72 6.14
C TYR A 108 15.31 1.87 4.83
N ASN A 109 14.07 1.36 4.70
CA ASN A 109 13.49 1.23 3.35
C ASN A 109 12.00 1.52 3.17
N VAL A 110 11.45 2.51 3.86
CA VAL A 110 10.16 3.11 3.45
C VAL A 110 10.33 4.58 3.04
N PHE A 111 11.32 5.28 3.61
CA PHE A 111 11.58 6.68 3.27
C PHE A 111 12.28 6.91 1.92
N SER A 112 13.04 5.93 1.43
CA SER A 112 13.86 6.06 0.21
C SER A 112 13.10 5.74 -1.09
N LEU A 113 11.89 5.17 -1.01
CA LEU A 113 11.29 4.46 -2.13
C LEU A 113 10.30 5.29 -2.97
N HIS A 114 9.64 6.29 -2.38
CA HIS A 114 8.70 7.17 -3.11
C HIS A 114 9.34 8.48 -3.62
N THR A 115 10.55 8.81 -3.17
CA THR A 115 11.26 10.05 -3.55
C THR A 115 11.83 10.02 -4.96
N SER A 116 11.93 8.84 -5.59
CA SER A 116 12.49 8.68 -6.95
C SER A 116 11.54 9.12 -8.08
N PHE A 117 10.25 9.37 -7.80
CA PHE A 117 9.27 9.80 -8.80
C PHE A 117 8.97 11.30 -8.78
N CYS A 118 9.31 11.97 -7.68
CA CYS A 118 9.15 13.41 -7.58
C CYS A 118 10.43 14.09 -8.05
N ASN A 119 10.30 15.17 -8.80
CA ASN A 119 11.43 16.05 -9.05
C ASN A 119 11.85 16.70 -7.72
N LEU A 120 12.78 16.05 -7.00
CA LEU A 120 13.34 16.56 -5.75
C LEU A 120 14.08 17.88 -5.95
N ASN A 121 14.28 18.35 -7.18
CA ASN A 121 14.81 19.68 -7.43
C ASN A 121 13.76 20.77 -7.18
N SER A 122 12.46 20.44 -7.30
CA SER A 122 11.36 21.38 -7.10
C SER A 122 11.09 21.61 -5.61
N PHE A 123 11.08 22.87 -5.18
CA PHE A 123 10.74 23.25 -3.81
C PHE A 123 9.34 22.77 -3.42
N LYS A 124 8.37 22.83 -4.34
CA LYS A 124 7.01 22.34 -4.12
C LYS A 124 7.01 20.85 -3.76
N ALA A 125 7.73 20.02 -4.51
CA ALA A 125 7.78 18.58 -4.27
C ALA A 125 8.45 18.22 -2.93
N LYS A 126 9.57 18.89 -2.61
CA LYS A 126 10.24 18.75 -1.30
C LYS A 126 9.34 19.17 -0.14
N PHE A 127 8.65 20.30 -0.28
CA PHE A 127 7.75 20.81 0.75
C PHE A 127 6.57 19.88 0.99
N ILE A 128 5.89 19.44 -0.08
CA ILE A 128 4.76 18.50 0.02
C ILE A 128 5.21 17.21 0.72
N LEU A 129 6.31 16.61 0.25
CA LEU A 129 6.81 15.34 0.78
C LEU A 129 7.25 15.46 2.24
N GLY A 130 8.02 16.51 2.58
CA GLY A 130 8.49 16.73 3.94
C GLY A 130 7.34 17.00 4.92
N PHE A 131 6.40 17.87 4.53
CA PHE A 131 5.26 18.22 5.38
C PHE A 131 4.28 17.05 5.54
N SER A 132 3.96 16.34 4.45
CA SER A 132 3.02 15.22 4.50
C SER A 132 3.54 14.06 5.35
N VAL A 133 4.83 13.76 5.29
CA VAL A 133 5.47 12.76 6.15
C VAL A 133 5.41 13.22 7.61
N PHE A 134 5.86 14.44 7.89
CA PHE A 134 5.98 14.93 9.26
C PHE A 134 4.63 14.92 9.98
N MET A 135 3.60 15.45 9.31
CA MET A 135 2.22 15.43 9.82
C MET A 135 1.62 14.02 9.81
N GLY A 136 1.98 13.20 8.82
CA GLY A 136 1.59 11.80 8.72
C GLY A 136 2.08 10.94 9.88
N LEU A 137 3.20 11.28 10.53
CA LEU A 137 3.65 10.62 11.77
C LEU A 137 3.11 11.29 13.02
N SER A 138 3.03 12.62 13.02
CA SER A 138 2.67 13.41 14.20
C SER A 138 1.18 13.29 14.57
N ILE A 139 0.28 13.29 13.58
CA ILE A 139 -1.17 13.19 13.84
C ILE A 139 -1.55 11.81 14.41
N PRO A 140 -1.16 10.68 13.80
CA PRO A 140 -1.44 9.37 14.39
C PRO A 140 -0.85 9.19 15.77
N GLN A 141 0.37 9.69 16.00
CA GLN A 141 1.01 9.62 17.31
C GLN A 141 0.19 10.37 18.36
N TYR A 142 -0.33 11.55 18.03
CA TYR A 142 -1.26 12.29 18.91
C TYR A 142 -2.53 11.48 19.20
N PHE A 143 -3.14 10.85 18.20
CA PHE A 143 -4.35 10.03 18.39
C PHE A 143 -4.09 8.81 19.29
N ASN A 144 -2.93 8.16 19.11
CA ASN A 144 -2.52 7.01 19.90
C ASN A 144 -2.23 7.41 21.36
N GLU A 145 -1.48 8.48 21.58
CA GLU A 145 -1.15 8.98 22.92
C GLU A 145 -2.39 9.48 23.66
N TYR A 146 -3.28 10.20 22.98
CA TYR A 146 -4.54 10.65 23.57
C TYR A 146 -5.42 9.48 24.00
N THR A 147 -5.50 8.43 23.17
CA THR A 147 -6.25 7.21 23.49
C THR A 147 -5.62 6.47 24.67
N ALA A 148 -4.30 6.44 24.77
CA ALA A 148 -3.58 5.77 25.86
C ALA A 148 -3.75 6.48 27.21
N VAL A 149 -3.79 7.82 27.22
CA VAL A 149 -3.92 8.61 28.46
C VAL A 149 -5.37 8.69 28.95
N ASN A 150 -6.32 8.93 28.04
CA ASN A 150 -7.71 9.22 28.41
C ASN A 150 -8.65 8.01 28.29
N GLY A 151 -8.20 6.92 27.66
CA GLY A 151 -9.01 5.70 27.45
C GLY A 151 -10.05 5.82 26.34
N PHE A 152 -10.13 6.96 25.64
CA PHE A 152 -11.00 7.17 24.49
C PHE A 152 -10.27 7.99 23.41
N GLY A 153 -10.63 7.77 22.14
CA GLY A 153 -10.03 8.52 21.02
C GLY A 153 -10.40 10.00 21.02
N PRO A 154 -9.60 10.88 20.39
CA PRO A 154 -9.81 12.33 20.39
C PRO A 154 -11.22 12.75 19.95
N VAL A 155 -11.80 12.01 19.00
CA VAL A 155 -13.20 12.20 18.59
C VAL A 155 -14.10 11.37 19.48
N HIS A 156 -14.80 12.04 20.40
CA HIS A 156 -15.74 11.43 21.35
C HIS A 156 -17.13 12.08 21.26
N THR A 157 -17.93 11.65 20.28
CA THR A 157 -19.34 12.03 20.15
C THR A 157 -20.27 10.92 20.69
N ARG A 158 -21.58 11.18 20.78
CA ARG A 158 -22.58 10.16 21.17
C ARG A 158 -22.71 9.02 20.13
N ALA A 159 -22.18 9.18 18.92
CA ALA A 159 -22.20 8.19 17.86
C ALA A 159 -20.91 7.35 17.86
N ARG A 160 -20.93 6.18 18.52
CA ARG A 160 -19.76 5.27 18.60
C ARG A 160 -19.21 4.88 17.22
N TRP A 161 -20.09 4.54 16.27
CA TRP A 161 -19.69 4.16 14.92
C TRP A 161 -18.90 5.25 14.18
N PHE A 162 -19.23 6.53 14.43
CA PHE A 162 -18.57 7.67 13.81
C PHE A 162 -17.20 7.92 14.46
N ASN A 163 -17.14 7.85 15.80
CA ASN A 163 -15.89 7.95 16.54
C ASN A 163 -14.90 6.87 16.08
N ASP A 164 -15.36 5.63 15.98
CA ASP A 164 -14.51 4.50 15.55
C ASP A 164 -14.01 4.70 14.13
N MET A 165 -14.85 5.22 13.23
CA MET A 165 -14.45 5.48 11.85
C MET A 165 -13.37 6.55 11.78
N ILE A 166 -13.57 7.68 12.45
CA ILE A 166 -12.65 8.82 12.39
C ILE A 166 -11.34 8.50 13.13
N ASN A 167 -11.42 8.01 14.36
CA ASN A 167 -10.22 7.72 15.16
C ASN A 167 -9.35 6.65 14.49
N MET A 168 -9.96 5.63 13.87
CA MET A 168 -9.20 4.58 13.18
C MET A 168 -8.54 5.07 11.89
N THR A 169 -9.22 5.94 11.14
CA THR A 169 -8.68 6.52 9.92
C THR A 169 -7.51 7.47 10.20
N PHE A 170 -7.58 8.31 11.24
CA PHE A 170 -6.50 9.23 11.63
C PHE A 170 -5.35 8.58 12.42
N SER A 171 -5.55 7.36 12.94
CA SER A 171 -4.49 6.55 13.56
C SER A 171 -3.59 5.86 12.52
N SER A 172 -3.96 5.87 11.23
CA SER A 172 -3.11 5.33 10.15
C SER A 172 -2.15 6.38 9.58
N GLU A 173 -0.85 6.16 9.78
CA GLU A 173 0.23 7.04 9.27
C GLU A 173 0.21 7.20 7.75
N ALA A 174 0.09 6.09 7.04
CA ALA A 174 0.07 6.08 5.57
C ALA A 174 -1.14 6.84 5.01
N PHE A 175 -2.32 6.68 5.63
CA PHE A 175 -3.53 7.35 5.19
C PHE A 175 -3.45 8.87 5.39
N VAL A 176 -3.05 9.31 6.58
CA VAL A 176 -2.93 10.74 6.90
C VAL A 176 -1.88 11.41 6.01
N ALA A 177 -0.72 10.78 5.83
CA ALA A 177 0.32 11.28 4.93
C ALA A 177 -0.20 11.41 3.49
N GLY A 178 -0.93 10.40 2.99
CA GLY A 178 -1.48 10.38 1.64
C GLY A 178 -2.52 11.47 1.40
N VAL A 179 -3.48 11.64 2.32
CA VAL A 179 -4.53 12.68 2.22
C VAL A 179 -3.92 14.08 2.27
N LEU A 180 -2.96 14.32 3.16
CA LEU A 180 -2.27 15.61 3.25
C LEU A 180 -1.44 15.90 2.00
N ALA A 181 -0.73 14.90 1.47
CA ALA A 181 0.03 15.05 0.23
C ALA A 181 -0.89 15.40 -0.95
N MET A 182 -2.04 14.71 -1.08
CA MET A 182 -3.04 14.98 -2.10
C MET A 182 -3.62 16.40 -1.95
N PHE A 183 -4.00 16.77 -0.73
CA PHE A 183 -4.54 18.09 -0.43
C PHE A 183 -3.55 19.21 -0.78
N LEU A 184 -2.28 19.06 -0.42
CA LEU A 184 -1.23 20.02 -0.74
C LEU A 184 -0.93 20.08 -2.24
N ASP A 185 -0.99 18.95 -2.97
CA ASP A 185 -0.80 19.00 -4.43
C ASP A 185 -1.97 19.68 -5.16
N CYS A 186 -3.19 19.54 -4.64
CA CYS A 186 -4.38 20.24 -5.16
C CYS A 186 -4.39 21.74 -4.82
N THR A 187 -3.91 22.14 -3.65
CA THR A 187 -4.00 23.53 -3.16
C THR A 187 -2.83 24.41 -3.59
N LEU A 188 -1.65 23.86 -3.85
CA LEU A 188 -0.49 24.65 -4.28
C LEU A 188 -0.50 24.87 -5.81
N PRO A 189 -0.77 26.09 -6.31
CA PRO A 189 -0.71 26.39 -7.73
C PRO A 189 0.74 26.35 -8.23
N GLY A 190 0.94 25.84 -9.44
CA GLY A 190 2.24 25.88 -10.14
C GLY A 190 2.04 26.29 -11.60
N LYS A 191 3.12 26.52 -12.35
CA LYS A 191 3.06 26.78 -13.80
C LYS A 191 2.74 25.48 -14.56
N ASP A 192 1.63 25.45 -15.29
CA ASP A 192 0.96 24.27 -15.86
C ASP A 192 1.87 23.27 -16.60
N ASN A 193 2.83 23.75 -17.40
CA ASN A 193 3.72 22.88 -18.18
C ASN A 193 4.81 22.19 -17.35
N ALA A 194 5.28 22.82 -16.27
CA ALA A 194 6.24 22.21 -15.35
C ALA A 194 5.53 21.19 -14.44
N ILE A 195 4.28 21.45 -14.05
CA ILE A 195 3.46 20.55 -13.23
C ILE A 195 3.23 19.21 -13.92
N ARG A 196 2.90 19.21 -15.22
CA ARG A 196 2.63 17.95 -15.96
C ARG A 196 3.86 17.03 -16.01
N LYS A 197 5.05 17.62 -15.99
CA LYS A 197 6.34 16.93 -15.99
C LYS A 197 6.76 16.52 -14.57
N ASP A 198 6.58 17.40 -13.59
CA ASP A 198 6.89 17.16 -12.16
C ASP A 198 5.96 16.13 -11.50
N ARG A 199 4.68 16.08 -11.91
CA ARG A 199 3.72 15.04 -11.48
C ARG A 199 3.93 13.70 -12.19
N GLY A 200 4.82 13.63 -13.17
CA GLY A 200 5.00 12.45 -14.02
C GLY A 200 3.80 12.14 -14.90
N MET A 201 2.84 13.07 -15.10
CA MET A 201 1.61 12.83 -15.86
C MET A 201 1.88 12.42 -17.32
N HIS A 202 2.95 12.96 -17.91
CA HIS A 202 3.42 12.59 -19.25
C HIS A 202 3.76 11.09 -19.36
N PHE A 203 4.16 10.46 -18.26
CA PHE A 203 4.40 9.02 -18.20
C PHE A 203 3.09 8.24 -18.16
N TRP A 204 2.10 8.73 -17.41
CA TRP A 204 0.76 8.16 -17.32
C TRP A 204 -0.03 8.21 -18.63
N ASP A 205 0.22 9.19 -19.49
CA ASP A 205 -0.40 9.29 -20.82
C ASP A 205 -0.11 8.06 -21.70
N LYS A 206 1.07 7.44 -21.56
CA LYS A 206 1.45 6.22 -22.31
C LYS A 206 0.68 4.97 -21.83
N TYR A 207 0.02 5.06 -20.68
CA TYR A 207 -0.62 3.95 -19.97
C TYR A 207 -2.15 3.97 -20.07
N ARG A 208 -2.72 4.90 -20.85
CA ARG A 208 -4.17 5.03 -21.05
C ARG A 208 -4.75 3.98 -22.01
N SER A 209 -3.91 3.30 -22.80
CA SER A 209 -4.31 2.29 -23.79
C SER A 209 -3.73 0.92 -23.45
N PHE A 210 -4.53 0.05 -22.84
CA PHE A 210 -4.18 -1.35 -22.53
C PHE A 210 -4.06 -2.22 -23.80
N LYS A 211 -4.81 -1.89 -24.86
CA LYS A 211 -4.95 -2.72 -26.08
C LYS A 211 -3.76 -2.66 -27.06
N SER A 212 -2.71 -1.88 -26.80
CA SER A 212 -1.65 -1.69 -27.80
C SER A 212 -0.43 -2.60 -27.65
N ASP A 213 -0.29 -3.39 -26.57
CA ASP A 213 0.91 -4.22 -26.35
C ASP A 213 0.54 -5.63 -25.82
N ALA A 214 0.62 -6.63 -26.70
CA ALA A 214 0.30 -8.04 -26.40
C ALA A 214 1.14 -8.64 -25.25
N ARG A 215 2.33 -8.07 -24.99
CA ARG A 215 3.21 -8.49 -23.87
C ARG A 215 2.59 -8.22 -22.50
N SER A 216 1.64 -7.29 -22.41
CA SER A 216 0.97 -6.97 -21.14
C SER A 216 0.00 -8.07 -20.71
N GLU A 217 -0.67 -8.74 -21.65
CA GLU A 217 -1.58 -9.86 -21.33
C GLU A 217 -0.79 -11.07 -20.82
N GLU A 218 0.33 -11.40 -21.45
CA GLU A 218 1.20 -12.50 -21.00
C GLU A 218 1.79 -12.21 -19.61
N PHE A 219 2.26 -10.98 -19.37
CA PHE A 219 2.85 -10.58 -18.08
C PHE A 219 1.85 -10.65 -16.91
N TYR A 220 0.56 -10.42 -17.17
CA TYR A 220 -0.49 -10.43 -16.15
C TYR A 220 -1.39 -11.66 -16.17
N SER A 221 -1.04 -12.66 -16.98
CA SER A 221 -1.70 -13.96 -16.99
C SER A 221 -1.71 -14.59 -15.59
N LEU A 222 -2.81 -15.16 -15.09
CA LEU A 222 -2.80 -15.94 -13.85
C LEU A 222 -2.19 -17.33 -14.07
N ALA A 223 -1.68 -17.93 -13.00
CA ALA A 223 -1.33 -19.35 -12.98
C ALA A 223 -2.56 -20.23 -13.27
N PHE A 224 -2.35 -21.43 -13.80
CA PHE A 224 -3.41 -22.42 -14.07
C PHE A 224 -4.54 -21.94 -15.01
N ASP A 225 -4.26 -21.05 -15.96
CA ASP A 225 -5.25 -20.51 -16.91
C ASP A 225 -6.50 -19.88 -16.28
N LEU A 226 -6.39 -19.42 -15.03
CA LEU A 226 -7.44 -18.67 -14.34
C LEU A 226 -7.85 -17.37 -15.06
N ASN A 227 -7.10 -16.95 -16.08
CA ASN A 227 -7.47 -15.88 -17.02
C ASN A 227 -8.82 -16.12 -17.71
N LYS A 228 -9.22 -17.39 -17.88
CA LYS A 228 -10.51 -17.74 -18.49
C LYS A 228 -11.71 -17.34 -17.63
N PHE A 229 -11.53 -17.28 -16.31
CA PHE A 229 -12.56 -16.89 -15.35
C PHE A 229 -12.44 -15.42 -14.93
N PHE A 230 -11.23 -14.85 -14.99
CA PHE A 230 -10.95 -13.46 -14.66
C PHE A 230 -10.16 -12.77 -15.79
N PRO A 231 -10.84 -12.47 -16.92
CA PRO A 231 -10.19 -11.85 -18.07
C PRO A 231 -9.63 -10.47 -17.70
N SER A 232 -8.51 -10.11 -18.33
CA SER A 232 -7.85 -8.80 -18.15
C SER A 232 -8.52 -7.66 -18.93
N VAL A 233 -9.60 -7.95 -19.66
CA VAL A 233 -10.27 -7.06 -20.64
C VAL A 233 -11.61 -6.58 -20.11
#